data_AF-A0A366WNN0-F1
#
_entry.id   AF-A0A366WNN0-F1
#
_cell.length_a   1.000
_cell.length_b   1.000
_cell.length_c   1.000
_cell.angle_alpha   90.00
_cell.angle_beta   90.00
_cell.angle_gamma   90.00
#
_symmetry.space_group_name_H-M   'P 1'
#
loop_
_entity.id
_entity.type
_entity.pdbx_description
1 polymer ?
#
loop_
_entity_poly.entity_id
_entity_poly.type
_entity_poly.pdbx_seq_one_letter_code
_entity_poly.pdbx_strand_id
1 'polypeptide(L)' 'MRGLVFDMILKVVTLFLVGMAALAMFGKLRFPGQKRLASAKCPRCGRYRIGKGPCACGHGGQK' A
#
# COMPACT_ATOMS: atom_id res chain seq x y z
N MET A 1 -0.54 -7.06 44.35
CA MET A 1 -1.44 -6.75 43.21
C MET A 1 -0.77 -6.08 42.00
N ARG A 2 0.49 -5.58 42.05
CA ARG A 2 1.15 -4.92 40.89
C ARG A 2 1.60 -5.88 39.77
N GLY A 3 1.86 -7.15 40.06
CA GLY A 3 2.31 -8.13 39.04
C GLY A 3 1.25 -8.56 38.03
N LEU A 4 -0.03 -8.61 38.44
CA LEU A 4 -1.14 -9.04 37.58
C LEU A 4 -1.50 -7.99 36.51
N VAL A 5 -1.28 -6.71 36.82
CA VAL A 5 -1.60 -5.59 35.91
C VAL A 5 -0.59 -5.50 34.77
N PHE A 6 0.69 -5.73 35.05
CA PHE A 6 1.74 -5.69 34.03
C PHE A 6 1.57 -6.79 32.98
N ASP A 7 1.19 -8.00 33.40
CA ASP A 7 0.89 -9.12 32.49
C ASP A 7 -0.26 -8.78 31.53
N MET A 8 -1.36 -8.24 32.06
CA MET A 8 -2.52 -7.85 31.26
C MET A 8 -2.20 -6.75 30.25
N ILE A 9 -1.44 -5.72 30.66
CA ILE A 9 -1.02 -4.63 29.75
C ILE A 9 -0.16 -5.19 28.62
N LEU A 10 0.83 -6.03 28.92
CA LEU A 10 1.67 -6.65 27.90
C LEU A 10 0.87 -7.51 26.93
N LYS A 11 -0.12 -8.26 27.43
CA LYS A 11 -0.99 -9.10 26.60
C LYS A 11 -1.80 -8.27 25.60
N VAL A 12 -2.41 -7.18 26.07
CA VAL A 12 -3.20 -6.27 25.22
C VAL A 12 -2.31 -5.57 24.19
N VAL A 13 -1.17 -5.05 24.61
CA VAL A 13 -0.21 -4.38 23.72
C VAL A 13 0.31 -5.34 22.65
N THR A 14 0.64 -6.58 23.04
CA THR A 14 1.12 -7.61 22.12
C THR A 14 0.05 -8.00 21.10
N LEU A 15 -1.19 -8.24 21.52
CA LEU A 15 -2.30 -8.56 20.61
C LEU A 15 -2.57 -7.41 19.62
N PHE A 16 -2.50 -6.16 20.08
CA PHE A 16 -2.70 -4.99 19.24
C PHE A 16 -1.60 -4.82 18.19
N LEU A 17 -0.33 -4.96 18.59
CA LEU A 17 0.83 -4.92 17.69
C LEU A 17 0.75 -6.01 16.62
N VAL A 18 0.43 -7.24 17.02
CA VAL A 18 0.24 -8.37 16.10
C VAL A 18 -0.90 -8.09 15.12
N GLY A 19 -2.04 -7.56 15.61
CA GLY A 19 -3.17 -7.15 14.78
C GLY A 19 -2.80 -6.09 13.74
N MET A 20 -2.10 -5.02 14.16
CA MET A 20 -1.61 -3.99 13.24
C MET A 20 -0.65 -4.54 12.19
N ALA A 21 0.29 -5.39 12.58
CA ALA A 21 1.24 -6.01 11.67
C ALA A 21 0.53 -6.91 10.64
N ALA A 22 -0.44 -7.71 11.09
CA ALA A 22 -1.25 -8.54 10.21
C ALA A 22 -2.05 -7.68 9.21
N LEU A 23 -2.71 -6.61 9.67
CA LEU A 23 -3.43 -5.68 8.80
C LEU A 23 -2.51 -4.95 7.81
N ALA A 24 -1.27 -4.62 8.21
CA ALA A 24 -0.30 -4.01 7.32
C ALA A 24 0.19 -4.98 6.24
N MET A 25 0.45 -6.24 6.60
CA MET A 25 0.83 -7.30 5.65
C MET A 25 -0.34 -7.67 4.73
N PHE A 26 -1.55 -7.83 5.28
CA PHE A 26 -2.77 -8.03 4.49
C PHE A 26 -3.08 -6.84 3.61
N GLY A 27 -2.91 -5.61 4.11
CA GLY A 27 -3.06 -4.39 3.33
C GLY A 27 -2.09 -4.38 2.15
N LYS A 28 -0.82 -4.73 2.37
CA LYS A 28 0.21 -4.79 1.31
C LYS A 28 -0.10 -5.85 0.25
N LEU A 29 -0.67 -7.00 0.63
CA LEU A 29 -1.11 -8.03 -0.32
C LEU A 29 -2.45 -7.68 -0.99
N ARG A 30 -3.32 -6.93 -0.32
CA ARG A 30 -4.63 -6.44 -0.79
C ARG A 30 -4.56 -5.04 -1.41
N PHE A 31 -3.38 -4.52 -1.75
CA PHE A 31 -3.21 -3.34 -2.60
C PHE A 31 -2.96 -3.75 -4.08
N PRO A 32 -3.94 -4.33 -4.81
CA PRO A 32 -3.84 -4.53 -6.26
C PRO A 32 -3.83 -3.19 -7.03
N GLY A 33 -3.97 -2.06 -6.33
CA GLY A 33 -3.98 -0.70 -6.88
C GLY A 33 -2.60 -0.17 -7.30
N GLN A 34 -1.49 -0.64 -6.73
CA GLN A 34 -0.16 -0.14 -7.12
C GLN A 34 0.16 -0.43 -8.59
N LYS A 35 -0.27 -1.60 -9.10
CA LYS A 35 -0.16 -1.96 -10.51
C LYS A 35 -1.04 -1.07 -11.41
N ARG A 36 -2.24 -0.69 -10.93
CA ARG A 36 -3.14 0.22 -11.66
C ARG A 36 -2.60 1.65 -11.72
N LEU A 37 -2.02 2.18 -10.63
CA LEU A 37 -1.35 3.48 -10.63
C LEU A 37 -0.06 3.49 -11.47
N ALA A 38 0.69 2.38 -11.49
CA ALA A 38 1.86 2.23 -12.35
C ALA A 38 1.47 2.14 -13.84
N SER A 39 0.38 1.44 -14.17
CA SER A 39 -0.16 1.36 -15.54
C SER A 39 -0.74 2.69 -16.03
N ALA A 40 -1.25 3.52 -15.11
CA ALA A 40 -1.67 4.88 -15.41
C ALA A 40 -0.47 5.84 -15.66
N LYS A 41 0.77 5.44 -15.38
CA LYS A 41 1.97 6.23 -15.72
C LYS A 41 2.53 5.80 -17.08
N CYS A 42 3.07 6.76 -17.82
CA CYS A 42 3.83 6.46 -19.01
C CYS A 42 5.15 5.76 -18.65
N PRO A 43 5.48 4.58 -19.22
CA PRO A 43 6.69 3.84 -18.88
C PRO A 43 7.99 4.52 -19.32
N ARG A 44 7.93 5.49 -20.24
CA ARG A 44 9.11 6.21 -20.75
C ARG A 44 9.48 7.46 -19.94
N CYS A 45 8.49 8.23 -19.49
CA CYS A 45 8.72 9.51 -18.80
C CYS A 45 8.22 9.54 -17.35
N GLY A 46 7.54 8.50 -16.87
CA GLY A 46 7.03 8.40 -15.50
C GLY A 46 5.84 9.31 -15.18
N ARG A 47 5.41 10.19 -16.10
CA ARG A 47 4.23 11.06 -15.91
C ARG A 47 2.93 10.26 -15.99
N TYR A 48 1.92 10.68 -15.22
CA TYR A 48 0.57 10.12 -15.32
C TYR A 48 -0.05 10.45 -16.68
N ARG A 49 -0.67 9.45 -17.33
CA ARG A 49 -1.50 9.61 -18.53
C ARG A 49 -2.82 10.24 -18.12
N ILE A 50 -2.96 11.54 -18.35
CA ILE A 50 -4.19 12.29 -18.06
C ILE A 50 -5.04 12.27 -19.33
N GLY A 51 -6.11 11.47 -19.34
CA GLY A 51 -7.01 11.30 -20.49
C GLY A 51 -6.59 10.18 -21.48
N LYS A 52 -7.37 10.03 -22.57
CA LYS A 52 -7.16 9.03 -23.64
C LYS A 52 -6.18 9.49 -24.73
N GLY A 53 -5.57 10.66 -24.58
CA GLY A 53 -4.62 11.23 -25.53
C GLY A 53 -3.19 10.70 -25.32
N PRO A 54 -2.30 10.86 -26.32
CA PRO A 54 -0.90 10.49 -26.17
C PRO A 54 -0.25 11.34 -25.07
N CYS A 55 0.54 10.70 -24.20
CA CYS A 55 1.48 11.35 -23.30
C CYS A 55 2.26 12.45 -24.03
N ALA A 56 2.46 13.60 -23.38
CA ALA A 56 3.26 14.73 -23.91
C ALA A 56 4.70 14.34 -24.34
N CYS A 57 5.16 13.16 -23.94
CA CYS A 57 6.39 12.51 -24.37
C CYS A 57 6.30 11.83 -25.76
N GLY A 58 5.18 11.96 -26.47
CA GLY A 58 4.92 11.35 -27.78
C GLY A 58 4.66 9.84 -27.77
N HIS A 59 4.78 9.15 -26.63
CA HIS A 59 4.79 7.68 -26.53
C HIS A 59 3.63 7.13 -25.68
N GLY A 60 2.46 7.75 -25.77
CA GLY A 60 1.33 7.47 -24.87
C GLY A 60 0.43 6.30 -25.20
N GLY A 61 0.66 5.55 -26.27
CA GLY A 61 -0.39 4.69 -26.83
C GLY A 61 0.01 3.34 -27.39
N GLN A 62 1.23 2.82 -27.19
CA GLN A 62 1.62 1.55 -27.82
C GLN A 62 2.47 0.68 -26.91
N LYS A 63 1.79 -0.23 -26.19
CA LYS A 63 1.87 -1.69 -26.34
C LYS A 63 0.98 -2.34 -25.28
#